data_AF-A0A7K3RVY8-F1
#
_entry.id   AF-A0A7K3RVY8-F1
#
_cell.length_a   1.000
_cell.length_b   1.000
_cell.length_c   1.000
_cell.angle_alpha   90.00
_cell.angle_beta   90.00
_cell.angle_gamma   90.00
#
_symmetry.space_group_name_H-M   'P 1'
#
loop_
_entity.id
_entity.type
_entity.pdbx_description
1 polymer ?
#
loop_
_entity_poly.entity_id
_entity_poly.type
_entity_poly.pdbx_seq_one_letter_code
_entity_poly.pdbx_strand_id
1 'polypeptide(L)'
;MTGSDIPSSFRLAYVPGVTPTKWVRVWHERLPDTPLELVQATAADAPGLLADGGADAGLVRLPVDRDVLAAIPLYTETTVVVIPKDHVATAAEEVSLAELADEIVLHPLDDVLDWETLPGRPAVERPATTADAIELVAAGVGVLLVPQSLARLHHRKDLTYRPVPETPESRVALSWPQADEAPDLVEEFIGIVRGRTVNSTRGRAATPQRPTDKAKEKAKEKAKGKRAGTGGGQGGARHKPAAGRK
;
A
#
# COMPACT_ATOMS: atom_id res chain seq x y z
N MET A 1 -1.03 31.63 -33.01
CA MET A 1 -1.11 31.50 -31.55
C MET A 1 -1.96 30.28 -31.24
N THR A 2 -1.36 29.10 -31.29
CA THR A 2 -1.96 27.83 -30.89
C THR A 2 -0.81 26.97 -30.39
N GLY A 3 -0.38 27.22 -29.15
CA GLY A 3 0.46 26.25 -28.45
C GLY A 3 -0.42 25.04 -28.22
N SER A 4 -0.12 23.93 -28.90
CA SER A 4 -0.61 22.63 -28.52
C SER A 4 -0.07 22.32 -27.13
N ASP A 5 -0.91 22.53 -26.11
CA ASP A 5 -0.64 22.01 -24.77
C ASP A 5 -0.78 20.49 -24.88
N ILE A 6 0.35 19.82 -25.10
CA ILE A 6 0.45 18.37 -24.95
C ILE A 6 0.12 18.12 -23.48
N PRO A 7 -0.80 17.20 -23.12
CA PRO A 7 -1.04 16.90 -21.73
C PRO A 7 0.29 16.47 -21.10
N SER A 8 0.73 17.19 -20.07
CA SER A 8 1.91 16.83 -19.29
C SER A 8 1.69 15.41 -18.77
N SER A 9 2.52 14.47 -19.22
CA SER A 9 2.45 13.10 -18.72
C SER A 9 2.80 13.07 -17.23
N PHE A 10 2.23 12.12 -16.50
CA PHE A 10 2.55 11.88 -15.10
C PHE A 10 3.57 10.75 -14.99
N ARG A 11 4.80 11.07 -14.59
CA ARG A 11 5.91 10.13 -14.46
C ARG A 11 5.91 9.54 -13.06
N LEU A 12 5.67 8.24 -12.96
CA LEU A 12 5.67 7.49 -11.71
C LEU A 12 6.91 6.59 -11.66
N ALA A 13 7.85 6.93 -10.78
CA ALA A 13 8.97 6.05 -10.47
C ALA A 13 8.51 4.84 -9.65
N TYR A 14 9.16 3.69 -9.83
CA TYR A 14 8.96 2.53 -8.96
C TYR A 14 10.22 1.67 -8.84
N VAL A 15 10.42 1.13 -7.63
CA VAL A 15 11.59 0.32 -7.28
C VAL A 15 11.29 -1.18 -7.39
N PRO A 16 12.33 -2.05 -7.47
CA PRO A 16 12.15 -3.49 -7.50
C PRO A 16 11.28 -4.04 -6.36
N GLY A 17 10.44 -5.01 -6.69
CA GLY A 17 9.47 -5.63 -5.78
C GLY A 17 8.15 -4.87 -5.65
N VAL A 18 8.08 -3.60 -6.06
CA VAL A 18 6.83 -2.84 -6.02
C VAL A 18 6.03 -3.02 -7.31
N THR A 19 4.74 -3.34 -7.18
CA THR A 19 3.85 -3.58 -8.33
C THR A 19 2.85 -2.43 -8.51
N PRO A 20 3.08 -1.48 -9.44
CA PRO A 20 2.22 -0.30 -9.61
C PRO A 20 0.89 -0.59 -10.32
N THR A 21 0.72 -1.80 -10.90
CA THR A 21 -0.37 -2.16 -11.83
C THR A 21 -1.76 -1.76 -11.36
N LYS A 22 -2.07 -1.95 -10.08
CA LYS A 22 -3.38 -1.59 -9.51
C LYS A 22 -3.67 -0.09 -9.64
N TRP A 23 -2.70 0.75 -9.27
CA TRP A 23 -2.87 2.20 -9.28
C TRP A 23 -2.80 2.77 -10.69
N VAL A 24 -1.94 2.22 -11.54
CA VAL A 24 -1.86 2.58 -12.96
C VAL A 24 -3.18 2.33 -13.68
N ARG A 25 -3.83 1.18 -13.43
CA ARG A 25 -5.15 0.89 -13.99
C ARG A 25 -6.19 1.94 -13.57
N VAL A 26 -6.24 2.27 -12.29
CA VAL A 26 -7.20 3.26 -11.77
C VAL A 26 -6.87 4.67 -12.30
N TRP A 27 -5.61 5.00 -12.52
CA TRP A 27 -5.20 6.26 -13.15
C TRP A 27 -5.76 6.34 -14.58
N HIS A 28 -5.50 5.35 -15.43
CA HIS A 28 -6.01 5.32 -16.81
C HIS A 28 -7.55 5.37 -16.88
N GLU A 29 -8.24 4.79 -15.90
CA GLU A 29 -9.71 4.88 -15.82
C GLU A 29 -10.21 6.28 -15.44
N ARG A 30 -9.44 7.05 -14.67
CA ARG A 30 -9.85 8.38 -14.15
C ARG A 30 -9.37 9.55 -14.99
N LEU A 31 -8.16 9.45 -15.50
CA LEU A 31 -7.50 10.48 -16.29
C LEU A 31 -7.10 9.89 -17.66
N PRO A 32 -8.08 9.53 -18.51
CA PRO A 32 -7.79 8.93 -19.81
C PRO A 32 -6.98 9.85 -20.73
N ASP A 33 -7.08 11.17 -20.52
CA ASP A 33 -6.38 12.18 -21.31
C ASP A 33 -5.02 12.58 -20.73
N THR A 34 -4.60 12.00 -19.59
CA THR A 34 -3.30 12.27 -18.95
C THR A 34 -2.49 10.98 -18.90
N PRO A 35 -1.54 10.78 -19.83
CA PRO A 35 -0.71 9.58 -19.86
C PRO A 35 0.07 9.39 -18.55
N LEU A 36 0.21 8.15 -18.09
CA LEU A 36 1.09 7.78 -16.99
C LEU A 36 2.31 7.02 -17.53
N GLU A 37 3.50 7.56 -17.29
CA GLU A 37 4.77 6.95 -17.67
C GLU A 37 5.40 6.28 -16.46
N LEU A 38 5.80 5.01 -16.61
CA LEU A 38 6.48 4.28 -15.54
C LEU A 38 8.00 4.40 -15.71
N VAL A 39 8.68 4.84 -14.65
CA VAL A 39 10.14 4.98 -14.61
C VAL A 39 10.71 3.97 -13.62
N GLN A 40 11.50 3.02 -14.11
CA GLN A 40 12.20 2.09 -13.22
C GLN A 40 13.43 2.76 -12.63
N ALA A 41 13.61 2.60 -11.32
CA ALA A 41 14.79 3.07 -10.60
C ALA A 41 15.23 2.01 -9.58
N THR A 42 16.51 1.99 -9.23
CA THR A 42 16.97 1.20 -8.09
C THR A 42 16.42 1.81 -6.79
N ALA A 43 16.41 1.03 -5.69
CA ALA A 43 16.02 1.56 -4.39
C ALA A 43 16.92 2.73 -3.95
N ALA A 44 18.22 2.69 -4.31
CA ALA A 44 19.20 3.72 -3.98
C ALA A 44 19.02 5.00 -4.83
N ASP A 45 18.69 4.86 -6.12
CA ASP A 45 18.60 6.01 -7.04
C ASP A 45 17.26 6.73 -6.97
N ALA A 46 16.18 6.03 -6.56
CA ALA A 46 14.83 6.58 -6.61
C ALA A 46 14.64 7.89 -5.83
N PRO A 47 15.19 8.09 -4.62
CA PRO A 47 15.08 9.37 -3.92
C PRO A 47 15.72 10.54 -4.69
N GLY A 48 16.91 10.33 -5.27
CA GLY A 48 17.61 11.33 -6.09
C GLY A 48 16.83 11.65 -7.37
N LEU A 49 16.33 10.62 -8.05
CA LEU A 49 15.48 10.78 -9.24
C LEU A 49 14.26 11.66 -8.97
N LEU A 50 13.62 11.51 -7.81
CA LEU A 50 12.49 12.34 -7.42
C LEU A 50 12.94 13.78 -7.11
N ALA A 51 13.98 13.94 -6.30
CA ALA A 51 14.50 15.26 -5.93
C ALA A 51 14.92 16.10 -7.16
N ASP A 52 15.49 15.45 -8.17
CA ASP A 52 15.95 16.09 -9.41
C ASP A 52 14.81 16.33 -10.43
N GLY A 53 13.56 15.96 -10.09
CA GLY A 53 12.40 16.11 -10.98
C GLY A 53 12.41 15.13 -12.16
N GLY A 54 13.16 14.03 -12.06
CA GLY A 54 13.17 12.94 -13.05
C GLY A 54 11.88 12.12 -13.05
N ALA A 55 11.10 12.18 -11.97
CA ALA A 55 9.73 11.68 -11.88
C ALA A 55 8.88 12.60 -10.96
N ASP A 56 7.57 12.60 -11.15
CA ASP A 56 6.65 13.48 -10.42
C ASP A 56 6.23 12.88 -9.07
N ALA A 57 6.18 11.55 -9.01
CA ALA A 57 6.03 10.77 -7.79
C ALA A 57 6.74 9.42 -7.91
N GLY A 58 6.95 8.73 -6.80
CA GLY A 58 7.63 7.44 -6.76
C GLY A 58 7.05 6.49 -5.73
N LEU A 59 6.99 5.22 -6.09
CA LEU A 59 6.75 4.12 -5.17
C LEU A 59 8.09 3.60 -4.68
N VAL A 60 8.53 4.12 -3.54
CA VAL A 60 9.89 3.96 -3.01
C VAL A 60 9.88 3.22 -1.68
N ARG A 61 11.07 2.78 -1.24
CA ARG A 61 11.26 2.20 0.08
C ARG A 61 11.63 3.29 1.08
N LEU A 62 11.15 3.15 2.31
CA LEU A 62 11.55 3.99 3.44
C LEU A 62 12.78 3.40 4.13
N PRO A 63 13.60 4.24 4.80
CA PRO A 63 13.43 5.68 4.98
C PRO A 63 13.77 6.50 3.71
N VAL A 64 13.17 7.69 3.62
CA VAL A 64 13.57 8.75 2.69
C VAL A 64 13.82 10.03 3.50
N ASP A 65 14.65 10.93 2.97
CA ASP A 65 14.84 12.26 3.56
C ASP A 65 13.53 13.06 3.48
N ARG A 66 12.98 13.42 4.65
CA ARG A 66 11.69 14.11 4.78
C ARG A 66 11.77 15.61 4.56
N ASP A 67 12.98 16.17 4.58
CA ASP A 67 13.20 17.58 4.26
C ASP A 67 13.20 17.81 2.74
N VAL A 68 13.57 16.77 1.97
CA VAL A 68 13.60 16.79 0.51
C VAL A 68 12.33 16.17 -0.10
N LEU A 69 11.77 15.13 0.53
CA LEU A 69 10.65 14.37 -0.02
C LEU A 69 9.49 14.25 0.96
N ALA A 70 8.29 14.55 0.47
CA ALA A 70 7.06 14.10 1.11
C ALA A 70 6.92 12.59 0.92
N ALA A 71 6.32 11.89 1.89
CA ALA A 71 5.99 10.47 1.73
C ALA A 71 4.80 10.00 2.57
N ILE A 72 3.98 9.13 1.99
CA ILE A 72 2.87 8.43 2.64
C ILE A 72 3.19 6.93 2.64
N PRO A 73 3.36 6.30 3.82
CA PRO A 73 3.50 4.85 3.93
C PRO A 73 2.26 4.14 3.36
N LEU A 74 2.48 3.08 2.57
CA LEU A 74 1.41 2.33 1.91
C LEU A 74 1.21 0.98 2.57
N TYR A 75 2.30 0.22 2.70
CA TYR A 75 2.30 -1.09 3.34
C TYR A 75 3.71 -1.45 3.80
N THR A 76 3.76 -2.40 4.72
CA THR A 76 4.99 -3.02 5.18
C THR A 76 5.09 -4.42 4.57
N GLU A 77 6.30 -4.79 4.15
CA GLU A 77 6.58 -6.09 3.56
C GLU A 77 7.19 -7.02 4.59
N THR A 78 6.66 -8.23 4.67
CA THR A 78 7.23 -9.31 5.47
C THR A 78 8.59 -9.70 4.93
N THR A 79 9.57 -9.79 5.81
CA THR A 79 10.89 -10.34 5.50
C THR A 79 10.82 -11.86 5.47
N VAL A 80 11.44 -12.44 4.44
CA VAL A 80 11.52 -13.89 4.23
C VAL A 80 12.97 -14.29 3.99
N VAL A 81 13.31 -15.51 4.38
CA VAL A 81 14.57 -16.14 3.96
C VAL A 81 14.31 -16.95 2.70
N VAL A 82 15.14 -16.74 1.68
CA VAL A 82 15.20 -17.52 0.45
C VAL A 82 16.22 -18.64 0.63
N ILE A 83 15.79 -19.86 0.34
CA ILE A 83 16.53 -21.10 0.56
C ILE A 83 16.26 -22.12 -0.56
N PRO A 84 17.18 -23.07 -0.81
CA PRO A 84 16.91 -24.24 -1.63
C PRO A 84 15.71 -25.05 -1.11
N LYS A 85 14.97 -25.72 -2.00
CA LYS A 85 13.80 -26.53 -1.62
C LYS A 85 14.11 -27.75 -0.76
N ASP A 86 15.34 -28.23 -0.79
CA ASP A 86 15.86 -29.34 0.01
C ASP A 86 16.55 -28.87 1.30
N HIS A 87 16.54 -27.57 1.59
CA HIS A 87 17.10 -27.00 2.81
C HIS A 87 16.30 -27.42 4.06
N VAL A 88 16.99 -27.69 5.17
CA VAL A 88 16.38 -28.17 6.44
C VAL A 88 15.29 -27.23 6.97
N ALA A 89 15.50 -25.92 6.84
CA ALA A 89 14.57 -24.88 7.26
C ALA A 89 13.21 -24.90 6.51
N THR A 90 13.07 -25.71 5.44
CA THR A 90 11.79 -25.89 4.76
C THR A 90 10.78 -26.73 5.54
N ALA A 91 11.24 -27.46 6.56
CA ALA A 91 10.42 -28.33 7.42
C ALA A 91 9.44 -27.55 8.32
N ALA A 92 9.72 -26.27 8.58
CA ALA A 92 8.84 -25.36 9.32
C ALA A 92 8.12 -24.38 8.38
N GLU A 93 7.02 -23.80 8.84
CA GLU A 93 6.28 -22.75 8.11
C GLU A 93 6.96 -21.38 8.20
N GLU A 94 7.73 -21.14 9.27
CA GLU A 94 8.52 -19.94 9.54
C GLU A 94 9.90 -20.35 10.04
N VAL A 95 10.88 -19.45 9.95
CA VAL A 95 12.26 -19.68 10.39
C VAL A 95 12.65 -18.60 11.38
N SER A 96 13.18 -18.99 12.53
CA SER A 96 13.67 -18.06 13.54
C SER A 96 15.09 -17.58 13.23
N LEU A 97 15.48 -16.43 13.79
CA LEU A 97 16.87 -15.94 13.64
C LEU A 97 17.90 -16.92 14.23
N ALA A 98 17.55 -17.64 15.29
CA ALA A 98 18.44 -18.62 15.91
C ALA A 98 18.78 -19.79 14.98
N GLU A 99 17.83 -20.21 14.13
CA GLU A 99 18.06 -21.26 13.13
C GLU A 99 18.97 -20.80 11.98
N LEU A 100 19.14 -19.48 11.80
CA LEU A 100 20.01 -18.90 10.78
C LEU A 100 21.42 -18.58 11.30
N ALA A 101 21.66 -18.71 12.61
CA ALA A 101 22.91 -18.28 13.24
C ALA A 101 24.17 -18.96 12.65
N ASP A 102 24.05 -20.22 12.26
CA ASP A 102 25.13 -21.01 11.67
C ASP A 102 25.18 -20.93 10.14
N GLU A 103 24.14 -20.38 9.50
CA GLU A 103 24.08 -20.24 8.05
C GLU A 103 24.98 -19.11 7.54
N ILE A 104 25.43 -19.25 6.29
CA ILE A 104 26.05 -18.12 5.58
C ILE A 104 24.93 -17.23 5.07
N VAL A 105 24.84 -16.01 5.60
CA VAL A 105 23.87 -15.01 5.15
C VAL A 105 24.50 -14.12 4.10
N LEU A 106 23.94 -14.18 2.89
CA LEU A 106 24.30 -13.31 1.77
C LEU A 106 23.71 -11.91 2.02
N HIS A 107 24.52 -10.88 1.80
CA HIS A 107 24.13 -9.48 1.98
C HIS A 107 24.53 -8.68 0.73
N PRO A 108 23.65 -8.55 -0.27
CA PRO A 108 23.96 -7.86 -1.51
C PRO A 108 24.15 -6.36 -1.29
N LEU A 109 24.82 -5.67 -2.22
CA LEU A 109 25.07 -4.22 -2.12
C LEU A 109 23.79 -3.37 -2.25
N ASP A 110 22.75 -3.91 -2.87
CA ASP A 110 21.44 -3.27 -3.08
C ASP A 110 20.39 -3.71 -2.03
N ASP A 111 20.82 -4.28 -0.90
CA ASP A 111 19.90 -4.70 0.17
C ASP A 111 19.08 -3.51 0.69
N VAL A 112 17.82 -3.80 1.01
CA VAL A 112 16.79 -2.84 1.41
C VAL A 112 16.29 -3.08 2.84
N LEU A 113 16.89 -4.04 3.54
CA LEU A 113 16.66 -4.31 4.95
C LEU A 113 17.76 -3.63 5.78
N ASP A 114 17.35 -2.85 6.77
CA ASP A 114 18.26 -2.08 7.62
C ASP A 114 18.72 -2.95 8.81
N TRP A 115 19.68 -3.83 8.55
CA TRP A 115 20.25 -4.72 9.56
C TRP A 115 21.30 -4.02 10.42
N GLU A 116 21.10 -3.98 11.74
CA GLU A 116 22.16 -3.61 12.69
C GLU A 116 23.21 -4.73 12.80
N THR A 117 22.77 -5.98 12.80
CA THR A 117 23.63 -7.17 12.79
C THR A 117 22.92 -8.26 12.00
N LEU A 118 23.64 -8.90 11.07
CA LEU A 118 23.09 -10.00 10.29
C LEU A 118 22.79 -11.20 11.20
N PRO A 119 21.69 -11.95 10.96
CA PRO A 119 21.24 -13.02 11.85
C PRO A 119 22.08 -14.31 11.75
N GLY A 120 23.11 -14.33 10.91
CA GLY A 120 24.00 -15.48 10.69
C GLY A 120 25.40 -15.03 10.31
N ARG A 121 26.21 -15.97 9.82
CA ARG A 121 27.61 -15.69 9.46
C ARG A 121 27.65 -14.90 8.15
N PRO A 122 28.32 -13.74 8.07
CA PRO A 122 28.42 -12.99 6.82
C PRO A 122 29.22 -13.79 5.79
N ALA A 123 28.78 -13.74 4.53
CA ALA A 123 29.61 -14.20 3.42
C ALA A 123 30.90 -13.35 3.31
N VAL A 124 31.96 -13.97 2.77
CA VAL A 124 33.27 -13.29 2.59
C VAL A 124 33.15 -12.10 1.65
N GLU A 125 32.39 -12.27 0.57
CA GLU A 125 32.13 -11.23 -0.42
C GLU A 125 30.64 -10.94 -0.52
N ARG A 126 30.33 -9.66 -0.75
CA ARG A 126 28.96 -9.20 -0.95
C ARG A 126 28.60 -9.26 -2.43
N PRO A 127 27.50 -9.92 -2.82
CA PRO A 127 27.01 -9.90 -4.19
C PRO A 127 26.68 -8.46 -4.63
N ALA A 128 26.88 -8.15 -5.91
CA ALA A 128 26.61 -6.80 -6.41
C ALA A 128 25.11 -6.46 -6.36
N THR A 129 24.25 -7.45 -6.63
CA THR A 129 22.79 -7.29 -6.62
C THR A 129 22.08 -8.41 -5.89
N THR A 130 20.82 -8.16 -5.54
CA THR A 130 19.91 -9.16 -4.98
C THR A 130 19.73 -10.33 -5.95
N ALA A 131 19.73 -10.07 -7.26
CA ALA A 131 19.66 -11.13 -8.28
C ALA A 131 20.91 -12.03 -8.24
N ASP A 132 22.11 -11.46 -8.11
CA ASP A 132 23.34 -12.23 -8.00
C ASP A 132 23.36 -13.06 -6.70
N ALA A 133 22.86 -12.51 -5.60
CA ALA A 133 22.71 -13.24 -4.35
C ALA A 133 21.76 -14.44 -4.50
N ILE A 134 20.65 -14.29 -5.24
CA ILE A 134 19.71 -15.38 -5.52
C ILE A 134 20.39 -16.54 -6.28
N GLU A 135 21.27 -16.24 -7.24
CA GLU A 135 22.04 -17.28 -7.94
C GLU A 135 22.99 -18.04 -6.99
N LEU A 136 23.59 -17.34 -6.03
CA LEU A 136 24.43 -17.97 -5.01
C LEU A 136 23.63 -18.85 -4.02
N VAL A 137 22.41 -18.43 -3.64
CA VAL A 137 21.49 -19.28 -2.86
C VAL A 137 21.17 -20.55 -3.65
N ALA A 138 20.86 -20.44 -4.94
CA ALA A 138 20.58 -21.60 -5.78
C ALA A 138 21.77 -22.54 -5.95
N ALA A 139 22.99 -22.01 -5.89
CA ALA A 139 24.23 -22.79 -5.87
C ALA A 139 24.54 -23.41 -4.48
N GLY A 140 23.71 -23.16 -3.45
CA GLY A 140 23.89 -23.68 -2.10
C GLY A 140 25.01 -22.98 -1.30
N VAL A 141 25.41 -21.77 -1.70
CA VAL A 141 26.49 -21.01 -1.02
C VAL A 141 26.04 -20.45 0.33
N GLY A 142 24.74 -20.16 0.47
CA GLY A 142 24.17 -19.61 1.69
C GLY A 142 22.69 -19.29 1.51
N VAL A 143 22.16 -18.51 2.44
CA VAL A 143 20.76 -18.05 2.47
C VAL A 143 20.69 -16.55 2.29
N LEU A 144 19.53 -16.03 1.89
CA LEU A 144 19.32 -14.60 1.65
C LEU A 144 18.03 -14.14 2.30
N LEU A 145 18.08 -13.08 3.12
CA LEU A 145 16.88 -12.45 3.66
C LEU A 145 16.49 -11.25 2.80
N VAL A 146 15.24 -11.19 2.37
CA VAL A 146 14.70 -10.11 1.53
C VAL A 146 13.22 -9.87 1.86
N PRO A 147 12.65 -8.71 1.50
CA PRO A 147 11.21 -8.55 1.43
C PRO A 147 10.58 -9.62 0.53
N GLN A 148 9.41 -10.14 0.93
CA GLN A 148 8.71 -11.20 0.19
C GLN A 148 8.47 -10.85 -1.29
N SER A 149 8.29 -9.57 -1.61
CA SER A 149 8.13 -9.14 -3.00
C SER A 149 9.37 -9.35 -3.86
N LEU A 150 10.58 -9.16 -3.32
CA LEU A 150 11.83 -9.44 -4.03
C LEU A 150 12.04 -10.95 -4.20
N ALA A 151 11.71 -11.75 -3.17
CA ALA A 151 11.71 -13.22 -3.31
C ALA A 151 10.75 -13.70 -4.42
N ARG A 152 9.59 -13.04 -4.57
CA ARG A 152 8.65 -13.33 -5.67
C ARG A 152 9.15 -12.83 -7.02
N LEU A 153 9.79 -11.65 -7.06
CA LEU A 153 10.36 -11.07 -8.28
C LEU A 153 11.45 -11.97 -8.88
N HIS A 154 12.31 -12.52 -8.02
CA HIS A 154 13.41 -13.41 -8.42
C HIS A 154 13.06 -14.90 -8.26
N HIS A 155 11.78 -15.24 -8.27
CA HIS A 155 11.33 -16.62 -8.06
C HIS A 155 11.90 -17.57 -9.13
N ARG A 156 12.39 -18.72 -8.68
CA ARG A 156 12.87 -19.84 -9.50
C ARG A 156 12.45 -21.19 -8.92
N LYS A 157 12.44 -22.24 -9.75
CA LYS A 157 11.78 -23.53 -9.44
C LYS A 157 12.45 -24.34 -8.34
N ASP A 158 13.73 -24.15 -8.13
CA ASP A 158 14.61 -24.84 -7.17
C ASP A 158 14.72 -24.12 -5.83
N LEU A 159 14.24 -22.88 -5.73
CA LEU A 159 14.19 -22.11 -4.49
C LEU A 159 12.77 -22.04 -3.91
N THR A 160 12.71 -21.75 -2.62
CA THR A 160 11.50 -21.40 -1.87
C THR A 160 11.84 -20.32 -0.85
N TYR A 161 10.83 -19.79 -0.17
CA TYR A 161 11.05 -18.88 0.95
C TYR A 161 10.17 -19.22 2.16
N ARG A 162 10.60 -18.74 3.33
CA ARG A 162 9.88 -18.83 4.61
C ARG A 162 9.91 -17.48 5.32
N PRO A 163 8.79 -17.02 5.95
CA PRO A 163 8.80 -15.84 6.79
C PRO A 163 9.82 -15.97 7.93
N VAL A 164 10.44 -14.84 8.26
CA VAL A 164 11.37 -14.73 9.39
C VAL A 164 10.86 -13.62 10.31
N PRO A 165 10.15 -13.95 11.40
CA PRO A 165 9.65 -12.96 12.35
C PRO A 165 10.81 -12.27 13.10
N GLU A 166 10.51 -11.16 13.77
CA GLU A 166 11.47 -10.38 14.58
C GLU A 166 12.66 -9.83 13.77
N THR A 167 12.43 -9.51 12.50
CA THR A 167 13.43 -8.96 11.58
C THR A 167 13.12 -7.51 11.21
N PRO A 168 14.11 -6.75 10.70
CA PRO A 168 13.84 -5.48 10.05
C PRO A 168 12.82 -5.68 8.93
N GLU A 169 11.82 -4.81 8.87
CA GLU A 169 10.79 -4.83 7.83
C GLU A 169 11.05 -3.70 6.82
N SER A 170 10.76 -3.97 5.54
CA SER A 170 10.83 -2.93 4.51
C SER A 170 9.45 -2.30 4.30
N ARG A 171 9.40 -0.96 4.31
CA ARG A 171 8.15 -0.20 4.13
C ARG A 171 8.14 0.46 2.76
N VAL A 172 7.05 0.25 2.02
CA VAL A 172 6.82 0.91 0.74
C VAL A 172 5.99 2.17 0.97
N ALA A 173 6.38 3.27 0.35
CA ALA A 173 5.70 4.55 0.42
C ALA A 173 5.45 5.13 -0.97
N LEU A 174 4.39 5.92 -1.10
CA LEU A 174 4.28 6.90 -2.17
C LEU A 174 5.06 8.14 -1.72
N SER A 175 5.99 8.61 -2.54
CA SER A 175 6.83 9.77 -2.25
C SER A 175 6.88 10.73 -3.44
N TRP A 176 7.11 12.02 -3.18
CA TRP A 176 7.22 13.07 -4.18
C TRP A 176 8.06 14.22 -3.60
N PRO A 177 8.58 15.14 -4.43
CA PRO A 177 9.31 16.31 -3.96
C PRO A 177 8.54 17.11 -2.91
N GLN A 178 9.21 17.50 -1.83
CA GLN A 178 8.62 18.28 -0.77
C GLN A 178 8.26 19.70 -1.26
N ALA A 179 7.03 20.12 -0.98
CA ALA A 179 6.48 21.44 -1.34
C ALA A 179 5.39 21.83 -0.33
N ASP A 180 5.05 23.12 -0.26
CA ASP A 180 3.98 23.64 0.61
C ASP A 180 2.63 22.97 0.31
N GLU A 181 2.34 22.78 -0.99
CA GLU A 181 1.19 22.04 -1.50
C GLU A 181 1.65 21.04 -2.55
N ALA A 182 1.04 19.85 -2.57
CA ALA A 182 1.35 18.84 -3.57
C ALA A 182 0.77 19.26 -4.94
N PRO A 183 1.49 19.04 -6.06
CA PRO A 183 0.93 19.32 -7.39
C PRO A 183 -0.37 18.56 -7.64
N ASP A 184 -1.31 19.14 -8.39
CA ASP A 184 -2.65 18.58 -8.64
C ASP A 184 -2.64 17.09 -9.07
N LEU A 185 -1.74 16.71 -9.98
CA LEU A 185 -1.62 15.33 -10.45
C LEU A 185 -1.10 14.38 -9.34
N VAL A 186 -0.22 14.87 -8.48
CA VAL A 186 0.24 14.12 -7.29
C VAL A 186 -0.91 13.97 -6.30
N GLU A 187 -1.72 15.00 -6.06
CA GLU A 187 -2.90 14.92 -5.19
C GLU A 187 -3.94 13.90 -5.68
N GLU A 188 -4.18 13.86 -6.99
CA GLU A 188 -5.06 12.88 -7.61
C GLU A 188 -4.49 11.47 -7.44
N PHE A 189 -3.19 11.27 -7.67
CA PHE A 189 -2.54 9.96 -7.45
C PHE A 189 -2.58 9.54 -5.97
N ILE A 190 -2.37 10.46 -5.04
CA ILE A 190 -2.59 10.23 -3.60
C ILE A 190 -4.03 9.78 -3.35
N GLY A 191 -5.01 10.37 -4.06
CA GLY A 191 -6.41 9.96 -4.00
C GLY A 191 -6.64 8.53 -4.45
N ILE A 192 -6.04 8.14 -5.56
CA ILE A 192 -6.08 6.77 -6.08
C ILE A 192 -5.47 5.80 -5.09
N VAL A 193 -4.28 6.10 -4.57
CA VAL A 193 -3.56 5.23 -3.65
C VAL A 193 -4.32 5.03 -2.33
N ARG A 194 -4.97 6.09 -1.82
CA ARG A 194 -5.85 6.03 -0.64
C ARG A 194 -7.23 5.42 -0.94
N GLY A 195 -7.52 5.02 -2.17
CA GLY A 195 -8.79 4.43 -2.55
C GLY A 195 -9.98 5.39 -2.54
N ARG A 196 -9.76 6.71 -2.60
CA ARG A 196 -10.84 7.70 -2.72
C ARG A 196 -11.58 7.44 -4.02
N THR A 197 -12.88 7.16 -4.00
CA THR A 197 -13.69 6.95 -5.22
C THR A 197 -13.92 8.28 -5.95
N VAL A 198 -14.21 8.22 -7.26
CA VAL A 198 -14.44 9.38 -8.15
C VAL A 198 -15.57 10.30 -7.65
N ASN A 199 -16.44 9.81 -6.75
CA ASN A 199 -17.53 10.56 -6.12
C ASN A 199 -17.16 11.23 -4.79
N SER A 200 -15.88 11.27 -4.39
CA SER A 200 -15.46 11.96 -3.17
C SER A 200 -15.48 13.48 -3.37
N THR A 201 -16.60 14.08 -3.00
CA THR A 201 -16.89 15.52 -3.07
C THR A 201 -16.06 16.34 -2.08
N ARG A 202 -14.77 16.56 -2.39
CA ARG A 202 -14.03 17.72 -1.87
C ARG A 202 -13.29 18.54 -2.93
N GLY A 203 -13.23 18.10 -4.19
CA GLY A 203 -12.52 18.81 -5.26
C GLY A 203 -13.37 19.55 -6.30
N ARG A 204 -14.71 19.45 -6.28
CA ARG A 204 -15.57 20.18 -7.22
C ARG A 204 -16.40 21.18 -6.45
N ALA A 205 -16.12 22.48 -6.64
CA ALA A 205 -16.98 23.55 -6.17
C ALA A 205 -18.43 23.25 -6.59
N ALA A 206 -19.27 22.86 -5.62
CA ALA A 206 -20.64 22.51 -5.86
C ALA A 206 -21.44 23.79 -6.12
N THR A 207 -21.83 24.03 -7.37
CA THR A 207 -22.91 24.97 -7.66
C THR A 207 -24.21 24.37 -7.12
N PRO A 208 -24.95 25.05 -6.23
CA PRO A 208 -26.13 24.47 -5.62
C PRO A 208 -27.28 24.37 -6.63
N GLN A 209 -27.60 23.15 -7.07
CA GLN A 209 -28.84 22.88 -7.81
C GLN A 209 -30.03 22.84 -6.85
N ARG A 210 -31.03 23.68 -7.15
CA ARG A 210 -32.27 23.85 -6.39
C ARG A 210 -33.14 22.58 -6.48
N PRO A 211 -33.79 22.10 -5.39
CA PRO A 211 -34.56 20.87 -5.44
C PRO A 211 -35.83 21.01 -6.30
N THR A 212 -36.05 20.10 -7.24
CA THR A 212 -37.27 20.04 -8.07
C THR A 212 -38.47 19.48 -7.30
N ASP A 213 -39.66 20.02 -7.57
CA ASP A 213 -40.93 19.79 -6.87
C ASP A 213 -41.41 18.33 -6.76
N LYS A 214 -40.83 17.39 -7.52
CA LYS A 214 -41.18 15.95 -7.46
C LYS A 214 -40.84 15.28 -6.12
N ALA A 215 -39.96 15.86 -5.30
CA ALA A 215 -39.61 15.32 -3.98
C ALA A 215 -40.66 15.64 -2.89
N LYS A 216 -41.47 16.70 -3.06
CA LYS A 216 -42.50 17.08 -2.07
C LYS A 216 -43.77 16.23 -2.16
N GLU A 217 -44.04 15.63 -3.32
CA GLU A 217 -45.27 14.87 -3.54
C GLU A 217 -45.23 13.47 -2.88
N LYS A 218 -44.09 12.77 -2.95
CA LYS A 218 -43.90 11.46 -2.31
C LYS A 218 -43.87 11.50 -0.77
N ALA A 219 -43.62 12.66 -0.16
CA ALA A 219 -43.63 12.83 1.29
C ALA A 219 -45.06 12.98 1.86
N LYS A 220 -46.02 13.49 1.08
CA LYS A 220 -47.41 13.67 1.53
C LYS A 220 -48.22 12.36 1.51
N GLU A 221 -47.86 11.41 0.65
CA GLU A 221 -48.60 10.15 0.52
C GLU A 221 -48.33 9.18 1.69
N LYS A 222 -47.12 9.17 2.25
CA LYS A 222 -46.75 8.33 3.40
C LYS A 222 -47.36 8.78 4.74
N ALA A 223 -47.85 10.02 4.85
CA ALA A 223 -48.46 10.52 6.08
C ALA A 223 -49.96 10.18 6.21
N LYS A 224 -50.64 9.78 5.13
CA LYS A 224 -52.09 9.55 5.11
C LYS A 224 -52.51 8.11 5.46
N GLY A 225 -51.58 7.14 5.41
CA GLY A 225 -51.86 5.72 5.66
C GLY A 225 -51.86 5.26 7.13
N LYS A 226 -51.54 6.13 8.10
CA LYS A 226 -51.40 5.75 9.52
C LYS A 226 -52.54 6.22 10.44
N ARG A 227 -53.69 6.59 9.86
CA ARG A 227 -54.91 7.01 10.60
C ARG A 227 -56.14 6.22 10.13
N ALA A 228 -56.15 4.91 10.29
CA ALA A 228 -57.38 4.12 10.26
C ALA A 228 -57.13 2.79 11.00
N GLY A 229 -57.56 2.72 12.26
CA GLY A 229 -57.44 1.51 13.08
C GLY A 229 -57.62 1.77 14.57
N THR A 230 -58.76 2.33 14.97
CA THR A 230 -59.19 2.37 16.38
C THR A 230 -60.70 2.14 16.48
N GLY A 231 -61.08 1.15 17.30
CA GLY A 231 -62.43 0.92 17.81
C GLY A 231 -62.56 -0.54 18.24
N GLY A 232 -62.94 -0.91 19.46
CA GLY A 232 -63.35 -0.19 20.66
C GLY A 232 -63.68 -1.23 21.75
N GLY A 233 -63.81 -0.81 23.01
CA GLY A 233 -64.34 -1.67 24.09
C GLY A 233 -63.90 -1.27 25.50
N GLN A 234 -64.72 -0.42 26.16
CA GLN A 234 -64.76 -0.16 27.62
C GLN A 234 -65.13 -1.45 28.39
N GLY A 235 -64.90 -1.64 29.70
CA GLY A 235 -64.45 -0.76 30.78
C GLY A 235 -64.62 -1.44 32.16
N GLY A 236 -64.21 -0.74 33.23
CA GLY A 236 -64.50 -1.02 34.65
C GLY A 236 -63.55 -2.01 35.34
N ALA A 237 -63.22 -1.94 36.64
CA ALA A 237 -63.31 -0.93 37.68
C ALA A 237 -62.62 -1.51 38.94
N ARG A 238 -61.97 -0.62 39.71
CA ARG A 238 -61.74 -0.64 41.19
C ARG A 238 -60.62 -1.48 41.85
N HIS A 239 -59.96 -0.72 42.75
CA HIS A 239 -59.37 -1.06 44.06
C HIS A 239 -57.85 -1.31 44.21
N LYS A 240 -57.20 -0.25 44.74
CA LYS A 240 -56.06 -0.21 45.69
C LYS A 240 -56.36 -1.01 46.99
N PRO A 241 -55.43 -1.13 47.98
CA PRO A 241 -53.97 -0.87 48.00
C PRO A 241 -53.15 -1.94 48.79
N ALA A 242 -51.86 -1.61 49.01
CA ALA A 242 -51.01 -1.98 50.16
C ALA A 242 -50.39 -3.39 50.15
N ALA A 243 -49.25 -3.68 50.77
CA ALA A 243 -48.11 -2.92 51.28
C ALA A 243 -47.07 -3.97 51.73
N GLY A 244 -45.78 -3.69 51.54
CA GLY A 244 -44.68 -4.32 52.28
C GLY A 244 -44.32 -5.75 51.89
N ARG A 245 -43.16 -6.27 52.25
CA ARG A 245 -42.01 -5.74 52.98
C ARG A 245 -40.91 -6.81 52.87
N LYS A 246 -39.66 -6.34 52.80
CA LYS A 246 -38.39 -7.03 53.06
C LYS A 246 -37.93 -8.09 52.07
#